data_AF-A0A495RZ99-F1
#
_entry.id   AF-A0A495RZ99-F1
#
_cell.length_a   1.000
_cell.length_b   1.000
_cell.length_c   1.000
_cell.angle_alpha   90.00
_cell.angle_beta   90.00
_cell.angle_gamma   90.00
#
_symmetry.space_group_name_H-M   'P 1'
#
loop_
_entity.id
_entity.type
_entity.pdbx_description
1 polymer ?
#
loop_
_entity_poly.entity_id
_entity_poly.type
_entity_poly.pdbx_seq_one_letter_code
_entity_poly.pdbx_strand_id
1 'polypeptide(L)'
;MVNKTNNKSSDSKKEAVVFLLDQFICDYIRNEWLHVNKPVLPQAQELGVHRHIIKKILDDQSYRVPVSTLAIICFYKKIALSDFFKLIEEKYGSRINDDFVLKTKRDA
;
A
#
# COMPACT_ATOMS: atom_id res chain seq x y z
N MET A 1 40.21 23.63 29.10
CA MET A 1 38.83 23.23 29.48
C MET A 1 38.10 22.85 28.21
N VAL A 2 37.56 21.64 28.19
CA VAL A 2 36.77 21.06 27.09
C VAL A 2 35.39 21.71 27.11
N ASN A 3 34.96 22.33 26.00
CA ASN A 3 33.54 22.58 25.76
C ASN A 3 33.14 21.81 24.49
N LYS A 4 32.60 20.60 24.70
CA LYS A 4 31.80 19.87 23.72
C LYS A 4 30.47 20.59 23.58
N THR A 5 30.29 21.37 22.52
CA THR A 5 28.95 21.77 22.09
C THR A 5 28.37 20.67 21.21
N ASN A 6 27.48 19.88 21.82
CA ASN A 6 26.56 18.96 21.15
C ASN A 6 25.70 19.73 20.14
N ASN A 7 26.01 19.63 18.85
CA ASN A 7 25.04 19.97 17.82
C ASN A 7 24.00 18.85 17.78
N LYS A 8 22.89 19.09 18.49
CA LYS A 8 21.62 18.37 18.30
C LYS A 8 21.30 18.38 16.81
N SER A 9 21.39 17.23 16.16
CA SER A 9 20.84 17.01 14.83
C SER A 9 19.37 17.40 14.88
N SER A 10 18.99 18.44 14.16
CA SER A 10 17.60 18.82 13.94
C SER A 10 16.87 17.62 13.36
N ASP A 11 15.99 17.02 14.15
CA ASP A 11 15.07 15.97 13.77
C ASP A 11 14.04 16.58 12.80
N SER A 12 14.43 16.74 11.54
CA SER A 12 13.55 17.15 10.46
C SER A 12 12.52 16.03 10.30
N LYS A 13 11.28 16.30 10.71
CA LYS A 13 10.11 15.45 10.49
C LYS A 13 10.18 14.89 9.06
N LYS A 14 10.53 13.61 8.92
CA LYS A 14 10.56 12.96 7.60
C LYS A 14 9.13 12.83 7.12
N GLU A 15 8.72 13.76 6.26
CA GLU A 15 7.48 13.64 5.49
C GLU A 15 7.59 12.38 4.63
N ALA A 16 6.60 11.50 4.74
CA ALA A 16 6.58 10.28 3.95
C ALA A 16 5.92 10.61 2.60
N VAL A 17 6.66 10.40 1.51
CA VAL A 17 6.12 10.47 0.16
C VAL A 17 5.26 9.23 -0.07
N VAL A 18 4.00 9.43 -0.43
CA VAL A 18 3.05 8.35 -0.75
C VAL A 18 2.63 8.52 -2.20
N PHE A 19 3.01 7.57 -3.05
CA PHE A 19 2.57 7.55 -4.43
C PHE A 19 1.08 7.19 -4.51
N LEU A 20 0.33 7.92 -5.34
CA LEU A 20 -1.10 7.67 -5.52
C LEU A 20 -1.37 6.28 -6.10
N LEU A 21 -0.46 5.75 -6.91
CA LEU A 21 -0.54 4.39 -7.43
C LEU A 21 -0.57 3.33 -6.32
N ASP A 22 0.30 3.45 -5.31
CA ASP A 22 0.30 2.52 -4.17
C ASP A 22 -1.05 2.55 -3.44
N GLN A 23 -1.60 3.76 -3.26
CA GLN A 23 -2.92 3.94 -2.68
C GLN A 23 -4.03 3.33 -3.53
N PHE A 24 -4.04 3.55 -4.84
CA PHE A 24 -5.07 3.00 -5.73
C PHE A 24 -5.04 1.48 -5.77
N ILE A 25 -3.86 0.87 -5.72
CA ILE A 25 -3.69 -0.58 -5.60
C ILE A 25 -4.31 -1.08 -4.29
N CYS A 26 -3.97 -0.46 -3.16
CA CYS A 26 -4.54 -0.82 -1.86
C CYS A 26 -6.06 -0.64 -1.83
N ASP A 27 -6.57 0.49 -2.29
CA ASP A 27 -8.00 0.79 -2.35
C ASP A 27 -8.74 -0.18 -3.28
N TYR A 28 -8.17 -0.56 -4.42
CA TYR A 28 -8.79 -1.54 -5.31
C TYR A 28 -8.93 -2.89 -4.63
N ILE A 29 -7.82 -3.43 -4.09
CA ILE A 29 -7.82 -4.75 -3.44
C ILE A 29 -8.78 -4.75 -2.24
N ARG A 30 -8.74 -3.68 -1.44
CA ARG A 30 -9.60 -3.50 -0.27
C ARG A 30 -11.08 -3.51 -0.63
N ASN A 31 -11.47 -2.77 -1.66
CA ASN A 31 -12.87 -2.52 -1.97
C ASN A 31 -13.48 -3.61 -2.85
N GLU A 32 -12.70 -4.21 -3.75
CA GLU A 32 -13.19 -5.18 -4.73
C GLU A 32 -12.95 -6.64 -4.30
N TRP A 33 -11.85 -6.92 -3.59
CA TRP A 33 -11.42 -8.29 -3.31
C TRP A 33 -11.41 -8.67 -1.84
N LEU A 34 -11.55 -7.70 -0.94
CA LEU A 34 -11.64 -7.93 0.49
C LEU A 34 -13.02 -7.52 1.02
N HIS A 35 -13.36 -8.11 2.16
CA HIS A 35 -14.54 -7.78 2.93
C HIS A 35 -14.09 -7.33 4.32
N VAL A 36 -14.18 -6.03 4.58
CA VAL A 36 -13.74 -5.40 5.83
C VAL A 36 -14.39 -6.00 7.09
N ASN A 37 -15.59 -6.58 6.96
CA ASN A 37 -16.33 -7.18 8.07
C ASN A 37 -16.06 -8.68 8.25
N LYS A 38 -15.24 -9.32 7.39
CA LYS A 38 -14.88 -10.73 7.51
C LYS A 38 -13.55 -10.91 8.24
N PRO A 39 -13.31 -12.05 8.90
CA PRO A 39 -12.01 -12.36 9.48
C PRO A 39 -10.89 -12.30 8.44
N VAL A 40 -9.70 -11.84 8.85
CA VAL A 40 -8.55 -11.64 7.96
C VAL A 40 -7.97 -12.96 7.43
N LEU A 41 -7.94 -14.01 8.25
CA LEU A 41 -7.23 -15.25 7.93
C LEU A 41 -7.79 -15.97 6.70
N PRO A 42 -9.12 -16.21 6.58
CA PRO A 42 -9.69 -16.85 5.39
C PRO A 42 -9.44 -16.03 4.11
N GLN A 43 -9.59 -14.71 4.18
CA GLN A 43 -9.34 -13.82 3.04
C GLN A 43 -7.88 -13.86 2.57
N ALA A 44 -6.94 -13.96 3.52
CA ALA A 44 -5.52 -14.11 3.21
C ALA A 44 -5.24 -15.45 2.49
N GLN A 45 -5.90 -16.53 2.91
CA GLN A 45 -5.79 -17.84 2.25
C GLN A 45 -6.41 -17.82 0.84
N GLU A 46 -7.55 -17.17 0.67
CA GLU A 46 -8.22 -16.98 -0.64
C GLU A 46 -7.34 -16.22 -1.63
N LEU A 47 -6.56 -15.24 -1.15
CA LEU A 47 -5.64 -14.46 -1.98
C LEU A 47 -4.21 -15.01 -2.02
N GLY A 48 -3.94 -16.14 -1.36
CA GLY A 48 -2.62 -16.79 -1.38
C GLY A 48 -1.51 -16.04 -0.64
N VAL A 49 -1.84 -15.16 0.31
CA VAL A 49 -0.87 -14.30 1.01
C VAL A 49 -0.91 -14.47 2.52
N HIS A 50 0.13 -14.01 3.21
CA HIS A 50 0.16 -14.01 4.66
C HIS A 50 -0.82 -12.98 5.25
N ARG A 51 -1.49 -13.30 6.37
CA ARG A 51 -2.47 -12.42 7.04
C ARG A 51 -2.00 -10.99 7.28
N HIS A 52 -0.69 -10.79 7.48
CA HIS A 52 -0.11 -9.48 7.72
C HIS A 52 -0.15 -8.57 6.48
N ILE A 53 -0.12 -9.15 5.27
CA ILE A 53 -0.28 -8.41 4.01
C ILE A 53 -1.71 -7.84 3.95
N ILE A 54 -2.71 -8.66 4.24
CA ILE A 54 -4.11 -8.22 4.26
C ILE A 54 -4.31 -7.12 5.30
N LYS A 55 -3.77 -7.28 6.51
CA LYS A 55 -3.81 -6.22 7.53
C LYS A 55 -3.22 -4.91 7.02
N LYS A 56 -2.03 -4.94 6.40
CA LYS A 56 -1.42 -3.73 5.82
C LYS A 56 -2.30 -3.09 4.76
N ILE A 57 -2.90 -3.88 3.87
CA ILE A 57 -3.82 -3.36 2.83
C ILE A 57 -5.07 -2.73 3.45
N LEU A 58 -5.56 -3.22 4.59
CA LEU A 58 -6.73 -2.69 5.30
C LEU A 58 -6.40 -1.46 6.17
N ASP A 59 -5.24 -1.46 6.81
CA ASP A 59 -4.87 -0.47 7.83
C ASP A 59 -4.06 0.69 7.23
N ASP A 60 -3.18 0.42 6.26
CA ASP A 60 -2.23 1.38 5.68
C ASP A 60 -2.53 1.65 4.20
N GLN A 61 -3.16 2.79 3.93
CA GLN A 61 -3.46 3.25 2.56
C GLN A 61 -2.23 3.58 1.72
N SER A 62 -1.05 3.66 2.34
CA SER A 62 0.23 3.94 1.70
C SER A 62 1.10 2.70 1.58
N TYR A 63 0.54 1.51 1.82
CA TYR A 63 1.32 0.28 1.75
C TYR A 63 1.75 -0.03 0.31
N ARG A 64 3.06 0.01 0.08
CA ARG A 64 3.66 -0.41 -1.18
C ARG A 64 3.66 -1.94 -1.30
N VAL A 65 2.62 -2.49 -1.91
CA VAL A 65 2.49 -3.93 -2.16
C VAL A 65 3.60 -4.38 -3.11
N PRO A 66 4.48 -5.33 -2.72
CA PRO A 66 5.49 -5.86 -3.62
C PRO A 66 4.85 -6.44 -4.89
N VAL A 67 5.44 -6.19 -6.05
CA VAL A 67 4.93 -6.71 -7.33
C VAL A 67 4.83 -8.25 -7.32
N SER A 68 5.76 -8.93 -6.64
CA SER A 68 5.69 -10.38 -6.45
C SER A 68 4.46 -10.81 -5.64
N THR A 69 4.08 -10.03 -4.62
CA THR A 69 2.84 -10.26 -3.85
C THR A 69 1.61 -9.98 -4.71
N LEU A 70 1.59 -8.91 -5.52
CA LEU A 70 0.51 -8.67 -6.48
C LEU A 70 0.36 -9.82 -7.48
N ALA A 71 1.47 -10.35 -8.00
CA ALA A 71 1.45 -11.49 -8.91
C ALA A 71 0.81 -12.73 -8.27
N ILE A 72 1.13 -13.01 -7.00
CA ILE A 72 0.49 -14.11 -6.24
C ILE A 72 -1.02 -13.86 -6.10
N ILE A 73 -1.42 -12.65 -5.69
CA ILE A 73 -2.85 -12.30 -5.54
C ILE A 73 -3.57 -12.48 -6.88
N CYS A 74 -3.01 -11.98 -7.99
CA CYS A 74 -3.58 -12.11 -9.34
C CYS A 74 -3.72 -13.57 -9.76
N PHE A 75 -2.71 -14.41 -9.47
CA PHE A 75 -2.77 -15.85 -9.74
C PHE A 75 -3.93 -16.55 -9.02
N TYR A 76 -4.19 -16.19 -7.76
CA TYR A 76 -5.33 -16.71 -7.00
C TYR A 76 -6.67 -16.17 -7.52
N LYS A 77 -6.70 -14.90 -7.97
CA LYS A 77 -7.86 -14.28 -8.63
C LYS A 77 -8.10 -14.74 -10.08
N LYS A 78 -7.22 -15.59 -10.63
CA LYS A 78 -7.29 -16.11 -12.01
C LYS A 78 -7.27 -15.02 -13.08
N ILE A 79 -6.48 -13.97 -12.83
CA ILE A 79 -6.24 -12.89 -13.80
C ILE A 79 -4.73 -12.72 -14.04
N ALA A 80 -4.35 -12.23 -15.22
CA ALA A 80 -2.98 -11.84 -15.46
C ALA A 80 -2.66 -10.54 -14.70
N LEU A 81 -1.40 -10.36 -14.30
CA LEU A 81 -0.95 -9.12 -13.65
C LEU A 81 -1.18 -7.89 -14.55
N SER A 82 -1.05 -8.04 -15.87
CA SER A 82 -1.39 -7.00 -16.84
C SER A 82 -2.88 -6.62 -16.80
N ASP A 83 -3.77 -7.58 -16.61
CA ASP A 83 -5.21 -7.32 -16.56
C ASP A 83 -5.59 -6.65 -15.25
N PHE A 84 -4.89 -6.96 -14.16
CA PHE A 84 -5.03 -6.18 -12.93
C PHE A 84 -4.74 -4.70 -13.15
N PHE A 85 -3.66 -4.34 -13.85
CA PHE A 85 -3.38 -2.93 -14.12
C PHE A 85 -4.44 -2.27 -15.01
N LYS A 86 -5.01 -3.00 -15.99
CA LYS A 86 -6.17 -2.51 -16.75
C LYS A 86 -7.39 -2.26 -15.87
N LEU A 87 -7.64 -3.09 -14.87
CA LEU A 87 -8.74 -2.88 -13.92
C LEU A 87 -8.52 -1.64 -13.06
N ILE A 88 -7.28 -1.36 -12.66
CA ILE A 88 -6.93 -0.11 -11.97
C ILE A 88 -7.16 1.08 -12.93
N GLU A 89 -6.74 0.98 -14.19
CA GLU A 89 -6.91 2.04 -15.21
C GLU A 89 -8.39 2.32 -15.48
N GLU A 90 -9.22 1.27 -15.57
CA GLU A 90 -10.65 1.40 -15.76
C GLU A 90 -11.31 2.12 -14.57
N LYS A 91 -10.87 1.84 -13.34
CA LYS A 91 -11.48 2.40 -12.13
C LYS A 91 -11.00 3.82 -11.81
N TYR A 92 -9.71 4.11 -12.00
CA TYR A 92 -9.09 5.38 -11.58
C TYR A 92 -8.67 6.27 -12.75
N GLY A 93 -8.78 5.79 -13.99
CA GLY A 93 -8.49 6.54 -15.20
C GLY A 93 -7.01 6.92 -15.33
N SER A 94 -6.77 8.09 -15.93
CA SER A 94 -5.43 8.67 -16.15
C SER A 94 -4.70 9.11 -14.87
N ARG A 95 -5.20 8.75 -13.69
CA ARG A 95 -4.60 9.07 -12.39
C ARG A 95 -3.52 8.07 -11.99
N ILE A 96 -3.33 6.99 -12.75
CA ILE A 96 -2.16 6.11 -12.61
C ILE A 96 -0.96 6.80 -13.23
N ASN A 97 -0.27 7.61 -12.42
CA ASN A 97 0.96 8.30 -12.77
C ASN A 97 1.87 8.36 -11.52
N ASP A 98 2.98 9.07 -11.63
CA ASP A 98 3.97 9.21 -10.54
C ASP A 98 3.59 10.31 -9.52
N ASP A 99 2.33 10.76 -9.51
CA ASP A 99 1.85 11.74 -8.53
C ASP A 99 1.89 11.16 -7.12
N PHE A 100 2.16 12.03 -6.15
CA PHE A 100 2.30 11.65 -4.76
C PHE A 100 1.73 12.71 -3.82
N VAL A 101 1.43 12.29 -2.58
CA VAL A 101 1.08 13.16 -1.47
C VAL A 101 2.12 13.07 -0.37
N LEU A 102 2.35 14.17 0.32
CA LEU A 102 3.21 14.21 1.51
C LEU A 102 2.34 13.89 2.73
N LYS A 103 2.57 12.73 3.36
CA LYS A 103 1.95 12.42 4.64
C LYS A 103 2.83 12.89 5.79
N THR A 104 2.21 13.57 6.75
CA THR A 104 2.84 13.83 8.05
C THR A 104 2.51 12.69 9.01
N LYS A 105 3.43 12.39 9.93
CA LYS A 105 3.36 11.28 10.92
C LYS A 105 2.10 11.24 11.83
N ARG A 106 1.16 12.18 11.68
CA ARG A 106 -0.10 12.23 12.46
C ARG A 106 -1.25 11.45 11.83
N ASP A 107 -1.12 11.03 10.57
CA ASP A 107 -2.18 10.38 9.79
C ASP A 107 -1.85 8.92 9.40
N ALA A 108 -0.89 8.28 10.10
CA ALA A 108 -0.42 6.92 9.86
C ALA A 108 -0.64 6.02 11.08
#